data_AF-A0A809RXJ2-F1
#
_entry.id   AF-A0A809RXJ2-F1
#
_cell.length_a   1.000
_cell.length_b   1.000
_cell.length_c   1.000
_cell.angle_alpha   90.00
_cell.angle_beta   90.00
_cell.angle_gamma   90.00
#
_symmetry.space_group_name_H-M   'P 1'
#
loop_
_entity.id
_entity.type
_entity.pdbx_description
1 polymer ?
#
loop_
_entity_poly.entity_id
_entity_poly.type
_entity_poly.pdbx_seq_one_letter_code
_entity_poly.pdbx_strand_id
1 'polypeptide(L)' 'MQLADYTNDKGEIVCPVMGTIIKDKSKAVGTYDFEGKRYYFCCGGCPELFEADPAKYSDGKALEPETKTDEHDH' A
#
# COMPACT_ATOMS: atom_id res chain seq x y z
N MET A 1 -10.80 -12.50 14.37
CA MET A 1 -9.86 -11.39 14.15
C MET A 1 -10.05 -10.94 12.71
N GLN A 2 -10.60 -9.75 12.50
CA GLN A 2 -10.88 -9.22 11.17
C GLN A 2 -9.82 -8.17 10.86
N LEU A 3 -8.93 -8.49 9.92
CA LEU A 3 -7.91 -7.54 9.45
C LEU A 3 -8.62 -6.42 8.70
N ALA A 4 -8.20 -5.18 8.93
CA ALA A 4 -8.73 -4.04 8.18
C ALA A 4 -8.09 -4.04 6.78
N ASP A 5 -8.85 -3.73 5.74
CA ASP A 5 -8.26 -3.58 4.40
C ASP A 5 -7.45 -2.28 4.34
N TYR A 6 -6.29 -2.32 3.69
CA TYR A 6 -5.54 -1.12 3.40
C TYR A 6 -6.25 -0.31 2.32
N THR A 7 -6.72 0.88 2.69
CA THR A 7 -7.44 1.81 1.84
C THR A 7 -6.84 3.21 1.95
N ASN A 8 -7.03 4.02 0.90
CA ASN A 8 -6.72 5.46 0.95
C ASN A 8 -7.74 6.24 1.78
N ASP A 9 -7.58 7.56 1.92
CA ASP A 9 -8.51 8.46 2.64
C ASP A 9 -9.96 8.42 2.10
N LYS A 10 -10.16 7.92 0.87
CA LYS A 10 -11.47 7.75 0.24
C LYS A 10 -12.09 6.38 0.49
N GLY A 11 -11.41 5.48 1.19
CA GLY A 11 -11.86 4.11 1.44
C GLY A 11 -11.68 3.17 0.24
N GLU A 12 -10.86 3.54 -0.74
CA GLU A 12 -10.58 2.71 -1.92
C GLU A 12 -9.35 1.84 -1.67
N ILE A 13 -9.42 0.57 -2.03
CA ILE A 13 -8.28 -0.34 -1.95
C ILE A 13 -7.25 0.09 -2.98
N VAL A 14 -6.03 0.33 -2.54
CA VAL A 14 -4.96 0.82 -3.40
C VAL A 14 -3.74 -0.08 -3.27
N CYS A 15 -3.12 -0.39 -4.41
CA CYS A 15 -1.85 -1.11 -4.43
C CYS A 15 -0.79 -0.25 -3.75
N PRO A 16 -0.21 -0.67 -2.61
CA PRO A 16 0.73 0.17 -1.85
C PRO A 16 2.05 0.40 -2.60
N VAL A 17 2.37 -0.45 -3.58
CA VAL A 17 3.60 -0.37 -4.37
C VAL A 17 3.47 0.62 -5.52
N MET A 18 2.36 0.56 -6.27
CA MET A 18 2.17 1.35 -7.50
C MET A 18 1.17 2.50 -7.37
N GLY A 19 0.38 2.53 -6.29
CA GLY A 19 -0.73 3.48 -6.12
C GLY A 19 -1.91 3.31 -7.03
N THR A 20 -2.03 2.16 -7.69
CA THR A 20 -3.18 1.84 -8.53
C THR A 20 -4.39 1.42 -7.68
N ILE A 21 -5.54 2.03 -7.92
CA ILE A 21 -6.81 1.66 -7.26
C ILE A 21 -7.27 0.28 -7.74
N ILE A 22 -7.50 -0.62 -6.80
CA ILE A 22 -8.04 -1.96 -7.00
C ILE A 22 -9.54 -1.90 -6.68
N LYS A 23 -10.36 -1.78 -7.73
CA LYS A 23 -11.82 -1.66 -7.57
C LYS A 23 -12.49 -2.90 -6.97
N ASP A 24 -11.85 -4.06 -7.09
CA ASP A 24 -12.40 -5.34 -6.63
C ASP A 24 -11.30 -6.22 -6.02
N LYS A 25 -11.52 -6.71 -4.81
CA LYS A 25 -10.58 -7.59 -4.09
C LYS A 25 -10.23 -8.84 -4.87
N SER A 26 -11.17 -9.35 -5.68
CA SER A 26 -11.00 -10.54 -6.51
C SER A 26 -10.05 -10.31 -7.69
N LYS A 27 -9.79 -9.04 -8.03
CA LYS A 27 -8.80 -8.65 -9.05
C LYS A 27 -7.40 -8.54 -8.49
N ALA A 28 -7.25 -8.50 -7.17
CA ALA A 28 -5.93 -8.54 -6.57
C ALA A 28 -5.29 -9.90 -6.88
N VAL A 29 -4.07 -9.87 -7.39
CA VAL A 29 -3.33 -11.11 -7.69
C VAL A 29 -2.70 -11.73 -6.45
N GLY A 30 -2.65 -10.97 -5.36
CA GLY A 30 -2.09 -11.39 -4.09
C GLY A 30 -2.50 -10.43 -2.98
N THR A 31 -2.35 -10.91 -1.74
CA THR A 31 -2.57 -10.12 -0.52
C THR A 31 -1.45 -10.35 0.47
N TYR A 32 -1.15 -9.35 1.28
CA TYR A 32 -0.19 -9.46 2.36
C TYR A 32 -0.76 -8.87 3.64
N ASP A 33 -0.58 -9.56 4.76
CA ASP A 33 -1.09 -9.13 6.05
C ASP A 33 0.07 -8.53 6.87
N PHE A 34 0.02 -7.22 7.14
CA PHE A 34 1.06 -6.49 7.87
C PHE A 34 0.41 -5.52 8.85
N GLU A 35 0.91 -5.47 10.09
CA GLU A 35 0.39 -4.60 11.17
C GLU A 35 -1.13 -4.64 11.39
N GLY A 36 -1.74 -5.82 11.20
CA GLY A 36 -3.20 -5.98 11.36
C GLY A 36 -4.02 -5.42 10.19
N LYS A 37 -3.37 -4.98 9.11
CA LYS A 37 -3.98 -4.55 7.86
C LYS A 37 -3.71 -5.56 6.75
N ARG A 38 -4.68 -5.72 5.84
CA ARG A 38 -4.56 -6.55 4.63
C ARG A 38 -4.31 -5.64 3.42
N TYR A 39 -3.15 -5.82 2.81
CA TYR A 39 -2.72 -5.15 1.60
C TYR A 39 -3.08 -5.98 0.38
N TYR A 40 -3.45 -5.32 -0.70
CA TYR A 40 -3.86 -5.95 -1.96
C TYR A 40 -2.95 -5.48 -3.10
N PHE A 41 -2.61 -6.39 -4.00
CA PHE A 41 -1.68 -6.11 -5.09
C PHE A 41 -2.34 -6.19 -6.46
N CYS A 42 -2.09 -5.19 -7.30
CA CYS A 42 -2.65 -5.13 -8.64
C CYS A 42 -1.89 -6.00 -9.66
N CYS A 43 -0.66 -6.42 -9.35
CA CYS A 43 0.26 -7.05 -10.29
C CYS A 43 1.12 -8.14 -9.65
N GLY A 44 1.57 -9.14 -10.42
CA GLY A 44 2.32 -10.29 -9.89
C GLY A 44 3.68 -9.96 -9.28
N GLY A 45 4.31 -8.85 -9.68
CA GLY A 45 5.58 -8.39 -9.11
C GLY A 45 5.43 -7.47 -7.89
N CYS A 46 4.22 -6.99 -7.61
CA CYS A 46 3.94 -6.10 -6.49
C CYS A 46 4.13 -6.77 -5.11
N PRO A 47 3.74 -8.05 -4.88
CA PRO A 47 4.01 -8.75 -3.62
C PRO A 47 5.50 -8.85 -3.30
N GLU A 48 6.34 -9.18 -4.28
CA GLU A 48 7.80 -9.32 -4.07
C GLU A 48 8.44 -7.99 -3.67
N LEU A 49 8.04 -6.90 -4.33
CA LEU A 49 8.50 -5.55 -3.96
C LEU A 49 8.04 -5.16 -2.56
N PHE A 50 6.79 -5.47 -2.20
CA PHE A 50 6.26 -5.19 -0.88
C PHE A 50 6.96 -6.03 0.21
N GLU A 51 7.24 -7.30 -0.05
CA GLU A 51 7.94 -8.18 0.90
C GLU A 51 9.39 -7.72 1.15
N ALA A 52 10.05 -7.13 0.14
CA ALA A 52 11.39 -6.60 0.28
C ALA A 52 11.47 -5.42 1.27
N ASP A 53 10.44 -4.58 1.34
CA ASP A 53 10.41 -3.43 2.25
C ASP A 53 8.97 -3.02 2.66
N PRO A 54 8.27 -3.85 3.46
CA PRO A 54 6.85 -3.66 3.73
C PRO A 54 6.59 -2.37 4.52
N ALA A 55 7.52 -1.97 5.39
CA ALA A 55 7.43 -0.73 6.17
C ALA A 55 7.37 0.52 5.26
N LYS A 56 8.21 0.58 4.23
CA LYS A 56 8.22 1.68 3.26
C LYS A 56 6.89 1.84 2.53
N TYR A 57 6.23 0.73 2.20
CA TYR A 57 4.98 0.71 1.45
C TYR A 57 3.73 0.80 2.35
N SER A 58 3.81 0.33 3.60
CA SER A 58 2.70 0.37 4.57
C SER A 58 2.42 1.78 5.09
N ASP A 59 3.44 2.65 5.13
CA ASP A 59 3.34 4.04 5.56
C ASP A 59 2.66 4.97 4.54
N GLY A 60 2.20 4.45 3.39
CA GLY A 60 1.56 5.25 2.35
C GLY A 60 2.48 6.23 1.62
N LYS A 61 3.73 6.40 2.08
CA LYS A 61 4.77 7.23 1.44
C LYS A 61 5.13 6.78 0.03
N ALA A 62 4.93 5.50 -0.30
CA ALA A 62 5.18 5.01 -1.66
C ALA A 62 4.13 5.47 -2.69
N LEU A 63 2.97 5.96 -2.23
CA LEU A 63 1.93 6.55 -3.08
C LEU A 63 2.22 7.99 -3.47
N GLU A 64 3.22 8.61 -2.83
CA GLU A 64 3.65 9.96 -3.14
C GLU A 64 4.81 9.89 -4.13
N PRO A 65 4.70 10.49 -5.34
CA PRO A 65 5.88 10.80 -6.12
C PRO A 65 6.66 11.84 -5.31
N GLU A 66 7.73 11.38 -4.65
CA GLU A 66 8.88 12.17 -4.23
C GLU A 66 8.66 13.68 -4.03
N THR A 67 8.41 14.11 -2.79
CA THR A 67 9.03 15.28 -2.14
C THR A 67 8.31 15.58 -0.84
N LYS A 68 9.06 15.50 0.27
CA LYS A 68 9.09 16.51 1.34
C LYS A 68 10.12 16.04 2.37
N THR A 69 11.39 16.24 2.05
CA THR A 69 12.28 16.87 3.03
C THR A 69 11.70 18.26 3.25
N ASP A 70 10.82 18.39 4.23
CA ASP A 70 10.49 19.70 4.78
C ASP A 70 11.00 19.67 6.21
N GLU A 71 12.33 19.71 6.34
CA GLU A 71 12.96 20.33 7.50
C GLU A 71 12.74 21.83 7.33
N HIS A 72 11.56 22.26 7.74
CA HIS A 72 11.35 23.60 8.27
C HIS A 72 11.82 23.55 9.73
N ASP A 73 13.06 23.97 9.99
CA ASP A 73 13.51 24.36 11.33
C ASP A 73 14.12 25.77 11.28
N HIS A 74 13.86 26.51 12.37
CA HIS A 74 13.65 27.95 12.48
C HIS A 74 14.90 28.85 12.33
#